data_AF-A0A8I1TG62-F1
#
_entry.id   AF-A0A8I1TG62-F1
#
_cell.length_a   1.000
_cell.length_b   1.000
_cell.length_c   1.000
_cell.angle_alpha   90.00
_cell.angle_beta   90.00
_cell.angle_gamma   90.00
#
_symmetry.space_group_name_H-M   'P 1'
#
loop_
_entity.id
_entity.type
_entity.pdbx_description
1 polymer ?
#
loop_
_entity_poly.entity_id
_entity_poly.type
_entity_poly.pdbx_seq_one_letter_code
_entity_poly.pdbx_strand_id
1 'polypeptide(L)'
;MNLRILKKLCKRAAPLLLQLGDDREQFPSEKWENYHGTFIGDRKHWDRGRCHPSYEGRNGWGTPRGAEVVFTTRAGRRIVMGPPVHPRKGTIMVGAPSGYYEPEWDEQCAWSALESLVLDHFTDWDLVERWQEREFASEDAEKFEWPVGGALTRDLSSVSLIFAAAREIIAGKGGAA
;
A
#
# COMPACT_ATOMS: atom_id res chain seq x y z
N MET A 1 -6.32 2.13 6.56
CA MET A 1 -5.58 3.04 7.49
C MET A 1 -5.93 4.51 7.20
N ASN A 2 -5.85 5.46 8.14
CA ASN A 2 -6.05 6.91 7.87
C ASN A 2 -4.75 7.56 7.34
N LEU A 3 -4.82 8.47 6.35
CA LEU A 3 -3.68 9.25 5.83
C LEU A 3 -2.81 9.93 6.89
N ARG A 4 -3.37 10.38 8.01
CA ARG A 4 -2.58 10.98 9.10
C ARG A 4 -1.72 9.93 9.80
N ILE A 5 -2.26 8.72 9.98
CA ILE A 5 -1.51 7.58 10.52
C ILE A 5 -0.47 7.16 9.49
N LEU A 6 -0.86 7.00 8.22
CA LEU A 6 0.05 6.68 7.11
C LEU A 6 1.24 7.65 7.09
N LYS A 7 0.99 8.97 7.13
CA LYS A 7 2.06 9.98 7.19
C LYS A 7 3.00 9.79 8.38
N LYS A 8 2.48 9.43 9.56
CA LYS A 8 3.31 9.12 10.74
C LYS A 8 4.13 7.84 10.53
N LEU A 9 3.55 6.82 9.91
CA LEU A 9 4.26 5.58 9.59
C LEU A 9 5.36 5.83 8.57
N CYS A 10 5.08 6.56 7.49
CA CYS A 10 6.07 6.91 6.45
C CYS A 10 7.26 7.65 7.05
N LYS A 11 7.02 8.62 7.96
CA LYS A 11 8.09 9.31 8.69
C LYS A 11 8.96 8.38 9.54
N ARG A 12 8.37 7.31 10.11
CA ARG A 12 9.10 6.31 10.90
C ARG A 12 9.80 5.29 10.02
N ALA A 13 9.25 4.97 8.86
CA ALA A 13 9.75 3.99 7.91
C ALA A 13 10.95 4.51 7.10
N ALA A 14 10.89 5.77 6.68
CA ALA A 14 11.93 6.46 5.91
C ALA A 14 13.39 6.20 6.37
N PRO A 15 13.75 6.39 7.65
CA PRO A 15 15.12 6.12 8.11
C PRO A 15 15.48 4.63 8.17
N LEU A 16 14.49 3.73 8.23
CA LEU A 16 14.73 2.28 8.22
C LEU A 16 14.97 1.75 6.81
N LEU A 17 14.31 2.32 5.81
CA LEU A 17 14.52 1.96 4.40
C LEU A 17 15.99 2.12 3.99
N LEU A 18 16.58 3.27 4.34
CA LEU A 18 17.99 3.54 4.07
C LEU A 18 18.92 2.49 4.73
N GLN A 19 18.60 2.08 5.96
CA GLN A 19 19.37 1.06 6.68
C GLN A 19 19.18 -0.35 6.12
N LEU A 20 18.04 -0.62 5.49
CA LEU A 20 17.75 -1.88 4.82
C LEU A 20 18.43 -1.97 3.44
N GLY A 21 19.00 -0.88 2.94
CA GLY A 21 19.67 -0.81 1.63
C GLY A 21 18.74 -0.40 0.49
N ASP A 22 17.57 0.18 0.79
CA ASP A 22 16.72 0.81 -0.21
C ASP A 22 17.35 2.13 -0.67
N ASP A 23 17.77 2.18 -1.94
CA ASP A 23 18.49 3.28 -2.57
C ASP A 23 17.57 4.21 -3.39
N ARG A 24 16.27 3.93 -3.42
CA ARG A 24 15.28 4.78 -4.10
C ARG A 24 15.24 6.19 -3.53
N GLU A 25 14.91 7.15 -4.38
CA GLU A 25 14.82 8.56 -3.98
C GLU A 25 13.68 8.76 -2.99
N GLN A 26 13.97 9.35 -1.83
CA GLN A 26 12.96 9.73 -0.85
C GLN A 26 12.58 11.21 -1.01
N PHE A 27 11.30 11.48 -1.24
CA PHE A 27 10.80 12.84 -1.43
C PHE A 27 9.47 13.07 -0.68
N PRO A 28 9.21 14.29 -0.19
CA PRO A 28 7.92 14.61 0.40
C PRO A 28 6.85 14.74 -0.69
N SER A 29 5.72 14.06 -0.54
CA SER A 29 4.60 14.17 -1.48
C SER A 29 4.13 15.63 -1.60
N GLU A 30 3.88 16.07 -2.83
CA GLU A 30 3.26 17.36 -3.07
C GLU A 30 1.73 17.29 -2.84
N LYS A 31 1.05 18.41 -3.00
CA LYS A 31 -0.42 18.42 -2.95
C LYS A 31 -0.92 18.17 -4.36
N TRP A 32 -1.69 17.09 -4.56
CA TRP A 32 -2.28 16.65 -5.84
C TRP A 32 -1.34 15.94 -6.79
N GLU A 33 -0.09 15.73 -6.38
CA GLU A 33 0.82 14.83 -7.08
C GLU A 33 0.93 13.55 -6.25
N ASN A 34 0.92 12.42 -6.94
CA ASN A 34 1.23 11.06 -6.48
C ASN A 34 0.06 10.10 -6.35
N TYR A 35 0.24 8.92 -6.92
CA TYR A 35 -0.77 7.87 -6.94
C TYR A 35 -0.55 6.92 -5.76
N HIS A 36 -1.59 6.71 -4.95
CA HIS A 36 -1.58 5.65 -3.95
C HIS A 36 -2.69 4.66 -4.17
N GLY A 37 -2.33 3.37 -4.20
CA GLY A 37 -3.27 2.25 -4.15
C GLY A 37 -3.82 1.95 -2.75
N THR A 38 -3.65 2.83 -1.76
CA THR A 38 -4.03 2.49 -0.37
C THR A 38 -5.51 2.74 -0.10
N PHE A 39 -6.27 1.68 0.17
CA PHE A 39 -7.69 1.78 0.50
C PHE A 39 -7.93 2.34 1.92
N ILE A 40 -8.75 3.39 2.02
CA ILE A 40 -9.18 3.97 3.30
C ILE A 40 -10.66 3.69 3.56
N GLY A 41 -10.94 2.73 4.44
CA GLY A 41 -12.31 2.35 4.78
C GLY A 41 -13.07 3.29 5.75
N ASP A 42 -12.39 4.22 6.42
CA ASP A 42 -13.04 5.19 7.33
C ASP A 42 -13.47 6.45 6.56
N ARG A 43 -14.79 6.56 6.31
CA ARG A 43 -15.40 7.63 5.50
C ARG A 43 -15.18 9.04 6.04
N LYS A 44 -14.88 9.22 7.34
CA LYS A 44 -14.61 10.56 7.88
C LYS A 44 -13.31 11.17 7.31
N HIS A 45 -12.46 10.34 6.73
CA HIS A 45 -11.18 10.71 6.11
C HIS A 45 -11.22 10.74 4.58
N TRP A 46 -12.39 10.53 3.99
CA TRP A 46 -12.59 10.67 2.55
C TRP A 46 -12.46 12.13 2.13
N ASP A 47 -11.89 12.32 0.94
CA ASP A 47 -11.78 13.64 0.33
C ASP A 47 -13.16 14.12 -0.10
N ARG A 48 -13.39 15.42 0.04
CA ARG A 48 -14.67 16.08 -0.25
C ARG A 48 -14.47 17.06 -1.39
N GLY A 49 -15.14 16.80 -2.50
CA GLY A 49 -15.15 17.66 -3.68
C GLY A 49 -16.54 18.23 -3.96
N ARG A 50 -16.62 19.45 -4.51
CA ARG A 50 -17.85 19.89 -5.18
C ARG A 50 -17.96 19.09 -6.48
N CYS A 51 -19.17 18.66 -6.82
CA CYS A 51 -19.41 17.97 -8.08
C CYS A 51 -20.55 18.64 -8.85
N HIS A 52 -20.60 18.36 -10.16
CA HIS A 52 -21.68 18.82 -11.01
C HIS A 52 -23.03 18.24 -10.54
N PRO A 53 -24.16 18.95 -10.69
CA PRO A 53 -25.48 18.44 -10.30
C PRO A 53 -25.87 17.11 -10.96
N SER A 54 -25.37 16.81 -12.15
CA SER A 54 -25.60 15.53 -12.84
C SER A 54 -24.61 14.43 -12.46
N TYR A 55 -23.64 14.70 -11.58
CA TYR A 55 -22.64 13.71 -11.19
C TYR A 55 -23.26 12.65 -10.26
N GLU A 56 -23.16 11.40 -10.68
CA GLU A 56 -23.56 10.24 -9.91
C GLU A 56 -22.32 9.56 -9.35
N GLY A 57 -22.38 9.12 -8.09
CA GLY A 57 -21.24 8.50 -7.43
C GLY A 57 -20.95 7.13 -8.05
N ARG A 58 -19.66 6.83 -8.25
CA ARG A 58 -19.24 5.49 -8.64
C ARG A 58 -19.50 4.52 -7.50
N ASN A 59 -20.55 3.72 -7.67
CA ASN A 59 -20.86 2.61 -6.77
C ASN A 59 -20.24 1.30 -7.25
N GLY A 60 -19.68 1.27 -8.46
CA GLY A 60 -18.99 0.12 -9.01
C GLY A 60 -17.59 -0.03 -8.42
N TRP A 61 -17.46 -0.85 -7.38
CA TRP A 61 -16.31 -1.70 -7.05
C TRP A 61 -16.69 -2.58 -5.85
N GLY A 62 -16.23 -3.84 -5.85
CA GLY A 62 -16.67 -4.97 -5.00
C GLY A 62 -16.45 -4.86 -3.49
N THR A 63 -16.65 -3.70 -2.89
CA THR A 63 -16.71 -3.53 -1.43
C THR A 63 -18.15 -3.20 -1.02
N PRO A 64 -18.64 -3.71 0.14
CA PRO A 64 -20.00 -3.44 0.64
C PRO A 64 -20.34 -1.96 0.89
N ARG A 65 -19.42 -1.03 0.64
CA ARG A 65 -19.52 0.39 1.00
C ARG A 65 -19.49 1.37 -0.18
N GLY A 66 -19.39 0.90 -1.42
CA GLY A 66 -19.29 1.74 -2.62
C GLY A 66 -17.97 2.52 -2.71
N ALA A 67 -17.57 2.97 -3.90
CA ALA A 67 -16.33 3.72 -4.10
C ALA A 67 -16.51 5.23 -3.83
N GLU A 68 -17.71 5.77 -4.01
CA GLU A 68 -18.00 7.18 -3.77
C GLU A 68 -19.38 7.37 -3.11
N VAL A 69 -19.53 8.43 -2.33
CA VAL A 69 -20.81 8.84 -1.75
C VAL A 69 -21.11 10.26 -2.22
N VAL A 70 -22.23 10.44 -2.93
CA VAL A 70 -22.70 11.76 -3.36
C VAL A 70 -23.87 12.17 -2.46
N PHE A 71 -23.80 13.37 -1.89
CA PHE A 71 -24.89 13.92 -1.08
C PHE A 71 -25.10 15.41 -1.32
N THR A 72 -26.33 15.86 -1.09
CA THR A 72 -26.73 17.27 -1.18
C THR A 72 -26.74 17.88 0.21
N THR A 73 -25.97 18.94 0.40
CA THR A 73 -25.97 19.73 1.64
C THR A 73 -27.28 20.49 1.83
N ARG A 74 -27.56 20.95 3.06
CA ARG A 74 -28.72 21.81 3.35
C ARG A 74 -28.78 23.09 2.50
N ALA A 75 -27.62 23.57 2.02
CA ALA A 75 -27.51 24.73 1.14
C ALA A 75 -27.69 24.40 -0.35
N GLY A 76 -28.16 23.20 -0.70
CA GLY A 76 -28.36 22.76 -2.09
C GLY A 76 -27.09 22.40 -2.86
N ARG A 77 -25.91 22.47 -2.24
CA ARG A 77 -24.64 22.12 -2.90
C ARG A 77 -24.43 20.61 -2.90
N ARG A 78 -24.07 20.04 -4.05
CA ARG A 78 -23.74 18.62 -4.22
C ARG A 78 -22.26 18.39 -3.93
N ILE A 79 -21.97 17.44 -3.05
CA ILE A 79 -20.61 17.07 -2.62
C ILE A 79 -20.42 15.59 -2.92
N VAL A 80 -19.30 15.27 -3.56
CA VAL A 80 -18.78 13.91 -3.68
C VAL A 80 -17.77 13.65 -2.57
N MET A 81 -17.92 12.51 -1.92
CA MET A 81 -16.95 11.93 -1.00
C MET A 81 -16.34 10.70 -1.65
N GLY A 82 -15.02 10.61 -1.71
CA GLY A 82 -14.31 9.42 -2.21
C GLY A 82 -13.12 9.05 -1.31
N PRO A 83 -12.65 7.80 -1.34
CA PRO A 83 -11.40 7.45 -0.70
C PRO A 83 -10.30 8.39 -1.22
N PRO A 84 -9.41 8.86 -0.35
CA PRO A 84 -8.35 9.72 -0.81
C PRO A 84 -7.44 8.93 -1.74
N VAL A 85 -7.29 9.47 -2.94
CA VAL A 85 -6.49 8.90 -4.02
C VAL A 85 -5.02 9.30 -3.92
N HIS A 86 -4.71 10.32 -3.12
CA HIS A 86 -3.38 10.90 -2.99
C HIS A 86 -2.87 10.89 -1.55
N PRO A 87 -1.57 10.64 -1.33
CA PRO A 87 -0.93 10.88 -0.04
C PRO A 87 -1.08 12.35 0.37
N ARG A 88 -1.18 12.60 1.68
CA ARG A 88 -1.23 13.98 2.18
C ARG A 88 0.12 14.66 1.99
N LYS A 89 0.12 15.91 1.52
CA LYS A 89 1.31 16.77 1.44
C LYS A 89 2.33 16.51 2.56
N GLY A 90 3.57 16.23 2.18
CA GLY A 90 4.68 15.90 3.08
C GLY A 90 4.59 14.51 3.70
N THR A 91 3.85 13.58 3.10
CA THR A 91 4.04 12.15 3.35
C THR A 91 5.32 11.74 2.65
N ILE A 92 6.19 10.97 3.30
CA ILE A 92 7.45 10.56 2.67
C ILE A 92 7.13 9.45 1.66
N MET A 93 7.50 9.71 0.43
CA MET A 93 7.40 8.82 -0.73
C MET A 93 8.78 8.26 -1.04
N VAL A 94 8.80 7.15 -1.76
CA VAL A 94 10.00 6.60 -2.36
C VAL A 94 9.71 6.30 -3.83
N GLY A 95 10.66 6.59 -4.70
CA GLY A 95 10.51 6.31 -6.12
C GLY A 95 11.84 6.12 -6.83
N ALA A 96 11.79 5.44 -7.96
CA ALA A 96 12.93 5.26 -8.86
C ALA A 96 12.44 4.97 -10.28
N PRO A 97 13.28 5.22 -11.30
CA PRO A 97 13.01 4.73 -12.65
C PRO A 97 12.90 3.21 -12.63
N SER A 98 11.80 2.69 -13.18
CA SER A 98 11.49 1.26 -13.29
C SER A 98 11.07 0.95 -14.73
N GLY A 99 11.37 -0.26 -15.21
CA GLY A 99 11.09 -0.68 -16.58
C GLY A 99 12.32 -0.76 -17.47
N TYR A 100 12.22 -1.58 -18.53
CA TYR A 100 13.35 -1.91 -19.41
C TYR A 100 13.43 -1.01 -20.65
N TYR A 101 12.36 -0.95 -21.46
CA TYR A 101 12.37 -0.23 -22.74
C TYR A 101 12.11 1.28 -22.61
N GLU A 102 11.17 1.67 -21.76
CA GLU A 102 10.84 3.05 -21.46
C GLU A 102 10.77 3.16 -19.93
N PRO A 103 11.85 3.63 -19.26
CA PRO A 103 11.86 3.75 -17.82
C PRO A 103 10.78 4.72 -17.36
N GLU A 104 9.76 4.19 -16.68
CA GLU A 104 8.72 4.98 -16.05
C GLU A 104 9.12 5.26 -14.60
N TRP A 105 8.73 6.42 -14.08
CA TRP A 105 8.92 6.70 -12.67
C TRP A 105 7.91 5.91 -11.85
N ASP A 106 8.37 4.90 -11.12
CA ASP A 106 7.54 4.15 -10.18
C ASP A 106 7.70 4.73 -8.77
N GLU A 107 6.58 4.95 -8.08
CA GLU A 107 6.57 5.55 -6.76
C GLU A 107 5.55 4.90 -5.83
N GLN A 108 5.92 4.84 -4.55
CA GLN A 108 5.05 4.37 -3.48
C GLN A 108 5.39 5.09 -2.17
N CYS A 109 4.61 4.90 -1.11
CA CYS A 109 4.96 5.54 0.16
C CYS A 109 6.06 4.76 0.86
N ALA A 110 6.85 5.47 1.67
CA ALA A 110 7.88 4.84 2.48
C ALA A 110 7.32 3.74 3.41
N TRP A 111 6.05 3.83 3.84
CA TRP A 111 5.43 2.74 4.60
C TRP A 111 5.23 1.48 3.75
N SER A 112 4.58 1.60 2.58
CA SER A 112 4.35 0.46 1.69
C SER A 112 5.66 -0.17 1.20
N ALA A 113 6.67 0.66 0.91
CA ALA A 113 8.01 0.18 0.58
C ALA A 113 8.63 -0.67 1.70
N LEU A 114 8.53 -0.20 2.95
CA LEU A 114 9.06 -0.94 4.10
C LEU A 114 8.29 -2.24 4.33
N GLU A 115 6.96 -2.16 4.25
CA GLU A 115 6.07 -3.32 4.38
C GLU A 115 6.39 -4.38 3.33
N SER A 116 6.51 -4.01 2.06
CA SER A 116 6.89 -4.92 0.98
C SER A 116 8.26 -5.55 1.19
N LEU A 117 9.29 -4.78 1.56
CA LEU A 117 10.63 -5.32 1.82
C LEU A 117 10.65 -6.32 2.99
N VAL A 118 9.90 -6.03 4.05
CA VAL A 118 9.80 -6.91 5.21
C VAL A 118 9.03 -8.18 4.85
N LEU A 119 7.91 -8.05 4.13
CA LEU A 119 7.11 -9.20 3.69
C LEU A 119 7.94 -10.09 2.77
N ASP A 120 8.60 -9.51 1.78
CA ASP A 120 9.48 -10.20 0.84
C ASP A 120 10.58 -10.99 1.57
N HIS A 121 11.28 -10.36 2.52
CA HIS A 121 12.33 -11.00 3.30
C HIS A 121 11.86 -12.23 4.10
N PHE A 122 10.61 -12.20 4.59
CA PHE A 122 10.05 -13.29 5.39
C PHE A 122 9.11 -14.21 4.58
N THR A 123 9.04 -14.04 3.26
CA THR A 123 8.29 -14.92 2.36
C THR A 123 9.17 -16.09 1.95
N ASP A 124 8.66 -17.31 2.12
CA ASP A 124 9.23 -18.54 1.57
C ASP A 124 8.88 -18.62 0.08
N TRP A 125 9.75 -18.05 -0.75
CA TRP A 125 9.57 -18.01 -2.20
C TRP A 125 9.58 -19.39 -2.85
N ASP A 126 10.29 -20.37 -2.29
CA ASP A 126 10.27 -21.76 -2.78
C ASP A 126 8.89 -22.41 -2.56
N LEU A 127 8.21 -22.06 -1.46
CA LEU A 127 6.82 -22.48 -1.24
C LEU A 127 5.86 -21.80 -2.22
N VAL A 128 6.07 -20.51 -2.52
CA VAL A 128 5.26 -19.77 -3.52
C VAL A 128 5.43 -20.40 -4.91
N GLU A 129 6.66 -20.65 -5.34
CA GLU A 129 6.97 -21.22 -6.65
C GLU A 129 6.37 -22.63 -6.80
N ARG A 130 6.59 -23.51 -5.83
CA ARG A 130 6.00 -24.87 -5.84
C ARG A 130 4.47 -24.86 -5.89
N TRP A 131 3.83 -23.85 -5.31
CA TRP A 131 2.38 -23.70 -5.40
C TRP A 131 1.94 -23.22 -6.77
N GLN A 132 2.62 -22.21 -7.35
CA GLN A 132 2.33 -21.73 -8.69
C GLN A 132 2.49 -22.85 -9.73
N GLU A 133 3.59 -23.61 -9.68
CA GLU A 133 3.82 -24.75 -10.56
C GLU A 133 2.66 -25.77 -10.51
N ARG A 134 2.14 -26.04 -9.32
CA ARG A 134 1.00 -26.96 -9.14
C ARG A 134 -0.30 -26.39 -9.68
N GLU A 135 -0.58 -25.11 -9.45
CA GLU A 135 -1.76 -24.42 -9.97
C GLU A 135 -1.80 -24.45 -11.50
N PHE A 136 -0.65 -24.24 -12.15
CA PHE A 136 -0.53 -24.33 -13.62
C PHE A 136 -0.54 -25.77 -14.16
N ALA A 137 -0.11 -26.76 -13.37
CA ALA A 137 -0.02 -28.15 -13.80
C ALA A 137 -1.32 -28.95 -13.64
N SER A 138 -2.28 -28.52 -12.80
CA SER A 138 -3.53 -29.26 -12.59
C SER A 138 -4.60 -28.90 -13.63
N GLU A 139 -4.97 -29.84 -14.51
CA GLU A 139 -6.19 -29.73 -15.34
C GLU A 139 -7.48 -29.84 -14.49
N ASP A 140 -7.38 -30.51 -13.33
CA ASP A 140 -8.45 -30.62 -12.35
C ASP A 140 -8.20 -29.65 -11.19
N ALA A 141 -8.84 -28.49 -11.24
CA ALA A 141 -8.83 -27.46 -10.20
C ALA A 141 -9.60 -27.90 -8.94
N GLU A 142 -9.25 -29.04 -8.33
CA GLU A 142 -9.63 -29.28 -6.95
C GLU A 142 -9.01 -28.15 -6.11
N LYS A 143 -9.88 -27.38 -5.44
CA LYS A 143 -9.55 -26.18 -4.66
C LYS A 143 -8.38 -26.45 -3.72
N PHE A 144 -7.18 -26.10 -4.14
CA PHE A 144 -6.04 -26.11 -3.25
C PHE A 144 -6.17 -24.91 -2.32
N GLU A 145 -6.47 -25.15 -1.05
CA GLU A 145 -6.58 -24.09 -0.07
C GLU A 145 -5.18 -23.52 0.20
N TRP A 146 -4.94 -22.30 -0.29
CA TRP A 146 -3.78 -21.52 0.10
C TRP A 146 -3.81 -21.32 1.63
N PRO A 147 -2.73 -21.68 2.36
CA PRO A 147 -2.74 -21.60 3.81
C PRO A 147 -3.06 -20.16 4.26
N VAL A 148 -3.94 -20.04 5.25
CA VAL A 148 -4.31 -18.74 5.83
C VAL A 148 -3.08 -18.15 6.50
N GLY A 149 -2.52 -17.08 5.92
CA GLY A 149 -1.22 -16.50 6.30
C GLY A 149 -0.16 -16.58 5.20
N GLY A 150 -0.40 -17.35 4.14
CA GLY A 150 0.46 -17.49 2.97
C GLY A 150 1.81 -18.12 3.28
N ALA A 151 2.79 -17.85 2.42
CA ALA A 151 4.16 -18.33 2.54
C ALA A 151 5.02 -17.53 3.55
N LEU A 152 4.39 -16.80 4.48
CA LEU A 152 5.12 -16.04 5.47
C LEU A 152 5.68 -16.97 6.55
N THR A 153 6.99 -16.85 6.80
CA THR A 153 7.71 -17.61 7.83
C THR A 153 7.45 -17.12 9.26
N ARG A 154 6.72 -16.00 9.41
CA ARG A 154 6.38 -15.40 10.72
C ARG A 154 5.14 -14.52 10.66
N ASP A 155 4.60 -14.21 11.84
CA ASP A 155 3.49 -13.27 11.98
C ASP A 155 3.93 -11.81 11.72
N LEU A 156 3.29 -11.18 10.73
CA LEU A 156 3.44 -9.78 10.34
C LEU A 156 2.09 -9.04 10.31
N SER A 157 1.07 -9.58 10.99
CA SER A 157 -0.32 -9.09 10.95
C SER A 157 -0.54 -7.67 11.51
N SER A 158 0.49 -7.07 12.13
CA SER A 158 0.38 -5.71 12.69
C SER A 158 1.57 -4.83 12.35
N VAL A 159 1.31 -3.51 12.31
CA VAL A 159 2.31 -2.46 12.08
C VAL A 159 3.49 -2.57 13.05
N SER A 160 3.23 -2.90 14.32
CA SER A 160 4.28 -3.04 15.33
C SER A 160 5.19 -4.23 15.04
N LEU A 161 4.62 -5.36 14.58
CA LEU A 161 5.38 -6.55 14.20
C LEU A 161 6.26 -6.29 12.97
N ILE A 162 5.76 -5.55 11.98
CA ILE A 162 6.54 -5.14 10.80
C ILE A 162 7.73 -4.27 11.20
N PHE A 163 7.55 -3.27 12.08
CA PHE A 163 8.68 -2.46 12.56
C PHE A 163 9.69 -3.25 13.39
N ALA A 164 9.24 -4.22 14.17
CA ALA A 164 10.15 -5.11 14.90
C ALA A 164 10.97 -5.97 13.91
N ALA A 165 10.30 -6.52 12.89
CA ALA A 165 10.92 -7.26 11.78
C ALA A 165 12.02 -6.46 11.10
N ALA A 166 11.72 -5.24 10.67
CA ALA A 166 12.67 -4.39 9.98
C ALA A 166 13.94 -4.18 10.81
N ARG A 167 13.81 -3.96 12.11
CA ARG A 167 14.95 -3.77 13.03
C ARG A 167 15.76 -5.05 13.22
N GLU A 168 15.12 -6.21 13.24
CA GLU A 168 15.79 -7.51 13.29
C GLU A 168 16.64 -7.75 12.04
N ILE A 169 16.09 -7.47 10.85
CA ILE A 169 16.83 -7.54 9.58
C ILE A 169 18.06 -6.62 9.63
N ILE A 170 17.88 -5.38 10.08
CA ILE A 170 18.97 -4.40 10.22
C ILE A 170 20.04 -4.91 11.21
N ALA A 171 19.64 -5.45 12.36
CA ALA A 171 20.56 -5.99 13.36
C ALA A 171 21.35 -7.20 12.83
N GLY A 172 20.71 -8.07 12.04
CA GLY A 172 21.36 -9.23 11.42
C GLY A 172 22.41 -8.83 10.37
N LYS A 173 22.16 -7.79 9.57
CA LYS A 173 23.13 -7.27 8.59
C LYS A 173 24.41 -6.72 9.24
N GLY A 174 24.29 -6.12 10.43
CA GLY A 174 25.44 -5.57 11.17
C GLY A 174 26.42 -6.60 11.72
N GLY A 175 26.07 -7.89 11.72
CA GLY A 175 26.94 -8.98 12.19
C GLY A 175 27.75 -9.68 11.11
N ALA A 176 27.55 -9.35 9.83
CA ALA A 176 28.21 -9.99 8.68
C ALA A 176 29.27 -9.11 7.99
N ALA A 177 29.69 -8.00 8.64
CA ALA A 177 30.66 -7.05 8.12
C ALA A 177 32.06 -7.26 8.73
#